data_AF-A0A814VHS9-F1
#
_entry.id   AF-A0A814VHS9-F1
#
_cell.length_a   1.000
_cell.length_b   1.000
_cell.length_c   1.000
_cell.angle_alpha   90.00
_cell.angle_beta   90.00
_cell.angle_gamma   90.00
#
_symmetry.space_group_name_H-M   'P 1'
#
loop_
_entity.id
_entity.type
_entity.pdbx_description
1 polymer ?
#
loop_
_entity_poly.entity_id
_entity_poly.type
_entity_poly.pdbx_seq_one_letter_code
_entity_poly.pdbx_strand_id
1 'polypeptide(L)'
;MEERTPSGTSCKKSARLLLCSKLLIIFFVLFLFNIYISPHRLLQSYHNVITDYRSSALENNHSIGRVFIAINLYQSQSLLQDGRWTCTLMEVIDQLGPNNVYLSIFENNSTDATPHLLRQLEKQLKCEHRIVTTAINLDEDQYASLYINDRKGKYLSRMAYLAMVRNRALEPIMSNGRFSKVLFLNDVVFSSQDVIQLLQTNSGNYAAACALDFINPVKFYDTFATRDSLGYSMGLPLYPYFSPGRSQSQVLRNSLIHVKSCWSGMAAFDSKPFENGLKFRSLDNVSDYDASECCLIHADINQPNRTFINPRIHVAYSKFVYIWHKRLVYFESIWKPAQQVITYLANLPRYNKYRTSKNGGFCWISGKKRLNYRSR
;
A
#
# COMPACT_ATOMS: atom_id res chain seq x y z
N MET A 1 8.77 -73.65 -33.67
CA MET A 1 9.92 -73.16 -32.88
C MET A 1 10.40 -71.91 -33.60
N GLU A 2 10.17 -70.74 -33.00
CA GLU A 2 10.79 -69.40 -33.25
C GLU A 2 9.82 -68.34 -32.69
N GLU A 3 10.01 -67.93 -31.45
CA GLU A 3 10.76 -66.76 -30.99
C GLU A 3 9.98 -65.43 -31.14
N ARG A 4 9.30 -65.04 -30.06
CA ARG A 4 8.74 -63.68 -29.88
C ARG A 4 9.82 -62.79 -29.27
N THR A 5 10.26 -61.78 -30.01
CA THR A 5 11.04 -60.64 -29.48
C THR A 5 10.18 -59.75 -28.57
N PRO A 6 10.65 -59.33 -27.38
CA PRO A 6 9.91 -58.39 -26.53
C PRO A 6 10.14 -56.93 -26.97
N SER A 7 9.06 -56.18 -27.14
CA SER A 7 9.05 -54.80 -27.61
C SER A 7 9.44 -53.79 -26.52
N GLY A 8 10.41 -52.93 -26.84
CA GLY A 8 11.10 -51.99 -25.94
C GLY A 8 10.32 -50.74 -25.49
N THR A 9 9.04 -50.86 -25.12
CA THR A 9 8.21 -49.74 -24.66
C THR A 9 8.20 -49.53 -23.13
N SER A 10 8.51 -50.58 -22.35
CA SER A 10 8.53 -50.52 -20.88
C SER A 10 9.72 -49.71 -20.33
N CYS A 11 10.91 -49.87 -20.93
CA CYS A 11 12.15 -49.25 -20.46
C CYS A 11 12.14 -47.71 -20.58
N LYS A 12 11.51 -47.14 -21.63
CA LYS A 12 11.43 -45.69 -21.86
C LYS A 12 10.48 -44.96 -20.90
N LYS A 13 9.42 -45.62 -20.42
CA LYS A 13 8.48 -45.03 -19.44
C LYS A 13 9.10 -44.97 -18.05
N SER A 14 9.80 -46.02 -17.64
CA SER A 14 10.53 -46.06 -16.36
C SER A 14 11.66 -45.03 -16.31
N ALA A 15 12.41 -44.85 -17.39
CA ALA A 15 13.45 -43.83 -17.49
C ALA A 15 12.90 -42.38 -17.37
N ARG A 16 11.73 -42.10 -17.96
CA ARG A 16 11.05 -40.80 -17.82
C ARG A 16 10.53 -40.55 -16.41
N LEU A 17 9.99 -41.58 -15.74
CA LEU A 17 9.52 -41.46 -14.35
C LEU A 17 10.68 -41.17 -13.38
N LEU A 18 11.82 -41.86 -13.56
CA LEU A 18 13.05 -41.66 -12.81
C LEU A 18 13.68 -40.28 -13.07
N LEU A 19 13.57 -39.76 -14.29
CA LEU A 19 14.04 -38.41 -14.61
C LEU A 19 13.14 -37.34 -13.95
N CYS A 20 11.82 -37.51 -14.00
CA CYS A 20 10.88 -36.61 -13.33
C CYS A 20 11.04 -36.61 -11.81
N SER A 21 11.24 -37.77 -11.18
CA SER A 21 11.47 -37.85 -9.73
C SER A 21 12.79 -37.19 -9.32
N LYS A 22 13.86 -37.38 -10.10
CA LYS A 22 15.14 -36.69 -9.88
C LYS A 22 15.03 -35.18 -10.06
N LEU A 23 14.28 -34.70 -11.05
CA LEU A 23 14.04 -33.27 -11.25
C LEU A 23 13.19 -32.66 -10.11
N LEU A 24 12.20 -33.39 -9.60
CA LEU A 24 11.42 -33.01 -8.41
C LEU A 24 12.27 -32.92 -7.16
N ILE A 25 13.17 -33.88 -6.95
CA ILE A 25 14.12 -33.88 -5.82
C ILE A 25 15.11 -32.72 -5.96
N ILE A 26 15.66 -32.47 -7.15
CA ILE A 26 16.55 -31.33 -7.39
C ILE A 26 15.82 -30.01 -7.15
N PHE A 27 14.57 -29.87 -7.62
CA PHE A 27 13.74 -28.71 -7.35
C PHE A 27 13.49 -28.56 -5.84
N PHE A 28 13.18 -29.64 -5.13
CA PHE A 28 12.94 -29.63 -3.69
C PHE A 28 14.22 -29.29 -2.90
N VAL A 29 15.38 -29.79 -3.32
CA VAL A 29 16.69 -29.47 -2.71
C VAL A 29 17.09 -28.02 -2.99
N LEU A 30 16.91 -27.53 -4.22
CA LEU A 30 17.14 -26.11 -4.56
C LEU A 30 16.15 -25.18 -3.84
N PHE A 31 14.92 -25.65 -3.62
CA PHE A 31 13.89 -24.96 -2.84
C PHE A 31 14.29 -24.89 -1.36
N LEU A 32 14.69 -26.00 -0.75
CA LEU A 32 15.19 -26.02 0.64
C LEU A 32 16.49 -25.22 0.81
N PHE A 33 17.40 -25.27 -0.16
CA PHE A 33 18.65 -24.52 -0.15
C PHE A 33 18.41 -23.00 -0.25
N ASN A 34 17.47 -22.56 -1.11
CA ASN A 34 17.04 -21.16 -1.16
C ASN A 34 16.35 -20.72 0.13
N ILE A 35 15.54 -21.60 0.74
CA ILE A 35 14.89 -21.34 2.04
C ILE A 35 15.92 -21.22 3.16
N TYR A 36 17.06 -21.91 3.09
CA TYR A 36 18.02 -21.94 4.20
C TYR A 36 19.14 -20.91 4.08
N ILE A 37 19.71 -20.69 2.88
CA ILE A 37 20.89 -19.83 2.70
C ILE A 37 20.53 -18.36 2.41
N SER A 38 19.51 -18.09 1.59
CA SER A 38 19.11 -16.72 1.25
C SER A 38 18.65 -15.89 2.45
N PRO A 39 17.83 -16.41 3.40
CA PRO A 39 17.44 -15.61 4.55
C PRO A 39 18.60 -15.32 5.50
N HIS A 40 19.59 -16.22 5.67
CA HIS A 40 20.61 -16.03 6.70
C HIS A 40 21.60 -14.87 6.41
N ARG A 41 22.04 -14.69 5.16
CA ARG A 41 22.93 -13.56 4.79
C ARG A 41 22.18 -12.22 4.73
N LEU A 42 20.89 -12.24 4.39
CA LEU A 42 20.05 -11.05 4.25
C LEU A 42 19.39 -10.61 5.57
N LEU A 43 19.08 -11.54 6.50
CA LEU A 43 18.67 -11.23 7.87
C LEU A 43 19.77 -10.47 8.60
N GLN A 44 21.03 -10.84 8.39
CA GLN A 44 22.17 -10.14 8.97
C GLN A 44 22.28 -8.71 8.40
N SER A 45 22.08 -8.52 7.09
CA SER A 45 21.99 -7.17 6.50
C SER A 45 20.78 -6.37 6.98
N TYR A 46 19.62 -7.00 7.19
CA TYR A 46 18.40 -6.35 7.68
C TYR A 46 18.52 -5.95 9.16
N HIS A 47 19.10 -6.81 10.00
CA HIS A 47 19.41 -6.46 11.39
C HIS A 47 20.46 -5.36 11.49
N ASN A 48 21.52 -5.41 10.68
CA ASN A 48 22.53 -4.36 10.67
C ASN A 48 21.92 -3.01 10.24
N VAL A 49 21.08 -3.00 9.19
CA VAL A 49 20.36 -1.78 8.76
C VAL A 49 19.38 -1.28 9.81
N ILE A 50 18.59 -2.15 10.46
CA ILE A 50 17.68 -1.73 11.55
C ILE A 50 18.45 -1.16 12.73
N THR A 51 19.58 -1.77 13.08
CA THR A 51 20.39 -1.35 14.22
C THR A 51 21.01 0.01 13.94
N ASP A 52 21.59 0.19 12.74
CA ASP A 52 22.17 1.45 12.28
C ASP A 52 21.10 2.57 12.16
N TYR A 53 19.89 2.21 11.71
CA TYR A 53 18.75 3.12 11.68
C TYR A 53 18.26 3.49 13.07
N ARG A 54 18.26 2.56 14.04
CA ARG A 54 17.84 2.81 15.42
C ARG A 54 18.76 3.81 16.12
N SER A 55 20.07 3.75 15.85
CA SER A 55 21.03 4.78 16.26
C SER A 55 20.78 6.12 15.56
N SER A 56 20.54 6.13 14.25
CA SER A 56 20.33 7.39 13.50
C SER A 56 18.97 8.05 13.74
N ALA A 57 17.90 7.29 14.03
CA ALA A 57 16.55 7.78 14.23
C ALA A 57 16.39 8.48 15.59
N LEU A 58 17.14 8.04 16.61
CA LEU A 58 17.20 8.71 17.91
C LEU A 58 17.90 10.08 17.81
N GLU A 59 18.87 10.26 16.92
CA GLU A 59 19.53 11.55 16.67
C GLU A 59 18.75 12.46 15.70
N ASN A 60 18.00 11.90 14.75
CA ASN A 60 17.35 12.66 13.66
C ASN A 60 15.82 12.87 13.81
N ASN A 61 15.17 12.50 14.91
CA ASN A 61 13.73 12.80 15.09
C ASN A 61 13.42 14.31 15.04
N HIS A 62 14.38 15.16 15.42
CA HIS A 62 14.26 16.62 15.28
C HIS A 62 14.20 17.11 13.81
N SER A 63 14.58 16.29 12.82
CA SER A 63 14.60 16.69 11.40
C SER A 63 13.27 16.48 10.67
N ILE A 64 12.32 15.71 11.22
CA ILE A 64 11.04 15.41 10.56
C ILE A 64 10.11 16.63 10.57
N GLY A 65 10.23 17.48 11.60
CA GLY A 65 9.35 18.62 11.83
C GLY A 65 7.94 18.21 12.26
N ARG A 66 7.00 19.16 12.23
CA ARG A 66 5.61 18.93 12.67
C ARG A 66 4.84 18.07 11.66
N VAL A 67 4.12 17.04 12.12
CA VAL A 67 3.42 16.07 11.28
C VAL A 67 1.91 16.17 11.49
N PHE A 68 1.17 16.30 10.39
CA PHE A 68 -0.28 16.14 10.38
C PHE A 68 -0.63 14.69 10.08
N ILE A 69 -1.22 13.96 11.03
CA ILE A 69 -1.64 12.57 10.86
C ILE A 69 -3.13 12.54 10.53
N ALA A 70 -3.49 12.13 9.31
CA ALA A 70 -4.87 11.96 8.86
C ALA A 70 -5.24 10.48 8.79
N ILE A 71 -6.35 10.10 9.41
CA ILE A 71 -6.79 8.69 9.49
C ILE A 71 -8.24 8.58 9.07
N ASN A 72 -8.55 7.61 8.22
CA ASN A 72 -9.91 7.25 7.85
C ASN A 72 -10.25 5.83 8.34
N LEU A 73 -11.37 5.66 9.03
CA LEU A 73 -11.79 4.36 9.60
C LEU A 73 -13.25 4.03 9.28
N TYR A 74 -13.54 2.74 9.08
CA TYR A 74 -14.88 2.20 8.81
C TYR A 74 -14.94 0.72 9.20
N GLN A 75 -15.81 0.35 10.15
CA GLN A 75 -15.86 -0.95 10.85
C GLN A 75 -14.48 -1.48 11.24
N SER A 76 -13.77 -0.67 12.02
CA SER A 76 -12.43 -0.95 12.49
C SER A 76 -12.42 -1.51 13.92
N GLN A 77 -13.55 -2.01 14.44
CA GLN A 77 -13.59 -2.60 15.79
C GLN A 77 -12.54 -3.70 15.95
N SER A 78 -12.43 -4.61 14.99
CA SER A 78 -11.48 -5.73 15.06
C SER A 78 -10.01 -5.29 15.12
N LEU A 79 -9.70 -4.11 14.59
CA LEU A 79 -8.38 -3.48 14.63
C LEU A 79 -8.13 -2.76 15.96
N LEU A 80 -9.16 -2.11 16.52
CA LEU A 80 -9.06 -1.25 17.69
C LEU A 80 -9.27 -1.99 19.03
N GLN A 81 -10.08 -3.06 19.04
CA GLN A 81 -10.59 -3.68 20.27
C GLN A 81 -9.52 -4.30 21.17
N ASP A 82 -8.36 -4.69 20.63
CA ASP A 82 -7.27 -5.26 21.43
C ASP A 82 -6.29 -4.20 21.98
N GLY A 83 -6.55 -2.92 21.67
CA GLY A 83 -5.77 -1.76 22.12
C GLY A 83 -4.37 -1.66 21.52
N ARG A 84 -3.89 -2.64 20.74
CA ARG A 84 -2.51 -2.60 20.22
C ARG A 84 -2.34 -1.50 19.20
N TRP A 85 -3.31 -1.36 18.29
CA TRP A 85 -3.26 -0.31 17.28
C TRP A 85 -3.26 1.09 17.91
N THR A 86 -4.09 1.31 18.94
CA THR A 86 -4.14 2.59 19.67
C THR A 86 -2.85 2.84 20.44
N CYS A 87 -2.27 1.83 21.10
CA CYS A 87 -0.95 1.93 21.73
C CYS A 87 0.14 2.29 20.71
N THR A 88 0.19 1.63 19.55
CA THR A 88 1.16 1.95 18.50
C THR A 88 0.99 3.40 18.00
N LEU A 89 -0.24 3.89 17.83
CA LEU A 89 -0.48 5.28 17.45
C LEU A 89 0.03 6.26 18.52
N MET A 90 -0.20 5.97 19.80
CA MET A 90 0.34 6.76 20.90
C MET A 90 1.87 6.73 20.95
N GLU A 91 2.51 5.58 20.70
CA GLU A 91 3.97 5.48 20.58
C GLU A 91 4.53 6.35 19.45
N VAL A 92 3.82 6.44 18.31
CA VAL A 92 4.20 7.35 17.21
C VAL A 92 4.13 8.80 17.66
N ILE A 93 3.05 9.19 18.33
CA ILE A 93 2.87 10.55 18.86
C ILE A 93 3.98 10.89 19.86
N ASP A 94 4.28 9.98 20.78
CA ASP A 94 5.32 10.16 21.79
C ASP A 94 6.72 10.24 21.14
N GLN A 95 7.02 9.42 20.12
CA GLN A 95 8.31 9.46 19.40
C GLN A 95 8.51 10.73 18.57
N LEU A 96 7.47 11.25 17.94
CA LEU A 96 7.53 12.52 17.20
C LEU A 96 7.53 13.74 18.14
N GLY A 97 7.05 13.56 19.36
CA GLY A 97 6.79 14.61 20.33
C GLY A 97 5.33 15.11 20.19
N PRO A 98 4.52 15.09 21.27
CA PRO A 98 3.10 15.47 21.20
C PRO A 98 2.84 16.88 20.64
N ASN A 99 3.75 17.83 20.87
CA ASN A 99 3.66 19.20 20.34
C ASN A 99 3.96 19.29 18.84
N ASN A 100 4.63 18.28 18.27
CA ASN A 100 4.95 18.19 16.86
C ASN A 100 3.92 17.38 16.07
N VAL A 101 2.77 17.01 16.67
CA VAL A 101 1.75 16.21 16.01
C VAL A 101 0.40 16.89 16.08
N TYR A 102 -0.32 16.85 14.95
CA TYR A 102 -1.76 17.07 14.91
C TYR A 102 -2.43 15.80 14.40
N LEU A 103 -3.36 15.22 15.16
CA LEU A 103 -4.06 13.99 14.79
C LEU A 103 -5.50 14.28 14.34
N SER A 104 -5.84 13.95 13.11
CA SER A 104 -7.18 14.07 12.56
C SER A 104 -7.73 12.70 12.17
N ILE A 105 -8.74 12.21 12.88
CA ILE A 105 -9.41 10.94 12.59
C ILE A 105 -10.83 11.23 12.12
N PHE A 106 -11.15 10.75 10.92
CA PHE A 106 -12.51 10.74 10.41
C PHE A 106 -13.01 9.30 10.31
N GLU A 107 -13.98 8.96 11.16
CA GLU A 107 -14.69 7.69 11.17
C GLU A 107 -16.00 7.84 10.39
N ASN A 108 -16.25 6.89 9.50
CA ASN A 108 -17.25 7.00 8.46
C ASN A 108 -18.53 6.17 8.70
N ASN A 109 -19.27 6.49 9.76
CA ASN A 109 -20.57 5.89 10.07
C ASN A 109 -20.55 4.36 10.31
N SER A 110 -19.60 3.90 11.12
CA SER A 110 -19.49 2.50 11.52
C SER A 110 -20.65 2.07 12.40
N THR A 111 -21.17 0.86 12.15
CA THR A 111 -22.24 0.26 12.97
C THR A 111 -21.71 -0.66 14.08
N ASP A 112 -20.40 -0.87 14.15
CA ASP A 112 -19.73 -1.66 15.19
C ASP A 112 -19.20 -0.76 16.32
N ALA A 113 -18.40 -1.29 17.25
CA ALA A 113 -17.88 -0.51 18.37
C ALA A 113 -16.80 0.53 18.01
N THR A 114 -16.48 0.74 16.72
CA THR A 114 -15.44 1.71 16.28
C THR A 114 -15.64 3.11 16.88
N PRO A 115 -16.84 3.74 16.84
CA PRO A 115 -17.02 5.08 17.40
C PRO A 115 -16.78 5.12 18.92
N HIS A 116 -17.18 4.06 19.63
CA HIS A 116 -16.98 3.95 21.07
C HIS A 116 -15.49 3.84 21.42
N LEU A 117 -14.75 2.99 20.71
CA LEU A 117 -13.31 2.79 20.91
C LEU A 117 -12.51 4.07 20.59
N LEU A 118 -12.92 4.85 19.58
CA LEU A 118 -12.28 6.13 19.27
C LEU A 118 -12.51 7.18 20.37
N ARG A 119 -13.69 7.22 21.01
CA ARG A 119 -13.92 8.08 22.18
C ARG A 119 -13.09 7.67 23.40
N GLN A 120 -12.75 6.38 23.52
CA GLN A 120 -11.84 5.93 24.57
C GLN A 120 -10.40 6.37 24.28
N LEU A 121 -9.95 6.26 23.03
CA LEU A 121 -8.66 6.77 22.57
C LEU A 121 -8.53 8.28 22.83
N GLU A 122 -9.56 9.06 22.49
CA GLU A 122 -9.56 10.52 22.61
C GLU A 122 -9.14 10.99 24.02
N LYS A 123 -9.64 10.30 25.06
CA LYS A 123 -9.32 10.60 26.46
C LYS A 123 -7.86 10.39 26.85
N GLN A 124 -7.09 9.68 26.04
CA GLN A 124 -5.68 9.32 26.30
C GLN A 124 -4.70 10.14 25.46
N LEU A 125 -5.18 10.91 24.47
CA LEU A 125 -4.34 11.67 23.56
C LEU A 125 -3.70 12.88 24.25
N LYS A 126 -2.40 13.06 23.99
CA LYS A 126 -1.60 14.19 24.51
C LYS A 126 -1.32 15.27 23.48
N CYS A 127 -1.58 15.01 22.19
CA CYS A 127 -1.37 15.95 21.10
C CYS A 127 -2.66 16.71 20.76
N GLU A 128 -2.52 17.79 19.98
CA GLU A 128 -3.68 18.41 19.33
C GLU A 128 -4.36 17.40 18.41
N HIS A 129 -5.69 17.37 18.45
CA HIS A 129 -6.45 16.39 17.67
C HIS A 129 -7.86 16.85 17.32
N ARG A 130 -8.43 16.18 16.32
CA ARG A 130 -9.85 16.20 15.99
C ARG A 130 -10.30 14.79 15.63
N ILE A 131 -11.24 14.24 16.38
CA ILE A 131 -11.87 12.96 16.06
C ILE A 131 -13.34 13.21 15.72
N VAL A 132 -13.76 12.77 14.53
CA VAL A 132 -15.14 12.88 14.06
C VAL A 132 -15.69 11.48 13.81
N THR A 133 -16.78 11.12 14.48
CA THR A 133 -17.46 9.81 14.34
C THR A 133 -18.91 9.98 13.86
N THR A 134 -19.15 10.93 12.96
CA THR A 134 -20.49 11.37 12.58
C THR A 134 -20.94 10.68 11.29
N ALA A 135 -22.21 10.28 11.26
CA ALA A 135 -22.85 9.79 10.05
C ALA A 135 -22.94 10.90 8.99
N ILE A 136 -22.45 10.63 7.78
CA ILE A 136 -22.70 11.51 6.64
C ILE A 136 -24.08 11.17 6.08
N ASN A 137 -24.99 12.14 6.12
CA ASN A 137 -26.27 12.02 5.43
C ASN A 137 -26.08 12.32 3.94
N LEU A 138 -25.93 11.27 3.15
CA LEU A 138 -25.67 11.37 1.70
C LEU A 138 -26.86 11.92 0.90
N ASP A 139 -28.04 12.02 1.50
CA ASP A 139 -29.23 12.57 0.85
C ASP A 139 -29.24 14.10 0.83
N GLU A 140 -28.32 14.77 1.54
CA GLU A 140 -28.20 16.22 1.51
C GLU A 140 -27.66 16.74 0.16
N ASP A 141 -28.20 17.86 -0.31
CA ASP A 141 -27.87 18.45 -1.62
C ASP A 141 -26.38 18.74 -1.81
N GLN A 142 -25.65 19.02 -0.72
CA GLN A 142 -24.20 19.25 -0.76
C GLN A 142 -23.41 18.03 -1.28
N TYR A 143 -23.98 16.82 -1.25
CA TYR A 143 -23.35 15.59 -1.74
C TYR A 143 -23.87 15.15 -3.11
N ALA A 144 -24.72 15.95 -3.78
CA ALA A 144 -25.25 15.62 -5.10
C ALA A 144 -24.14 15.34 -6.14
N SER A 145 -22.99 16.01 -6.01
CA SER A 145 -21.79 15.82 -6.85
C SER A 145 -21.13 14.44 -6.73
N LEU A 146 -21.42 13.69 -5.66
CA LEU A 146 -20.91 12.32 -5.48
C LEU A 146 -21.66 11.30 -6.35
N TYR A 147 -22.84 11.67 -6.86
CA TYR A 147 -23.67 10.78 -7.66
C TYR A 147 -23.39 10.96 -9.15
N ILE A 148 -23.31 9.82 -9.84
CA ILE A 148 -23.15 9.74 -11.29
C ILE A 148 -24.48 9.27 -11.88
N ASN A 149 -24.92 9.95 -12.94
CA ASN A 149 -26.04 9.51 -13.76
C ASN A 149 -25.50 8.80 -15.00
N ASP A 150 -25.86 7.54 -15.19
CA ASP A 150 -25.55 6.80 -16.42
C ASP A 150 -26.82 6.18 -17.04
N ARG A 151 -26.66 5.45 -18.15
CA ARG A 151 -27.77 4.82 -18.88
C ARG A 151 -28.60 3.83 -18.05
N LYS A 152 -28.09 3.33 -16.92
CA LYS A 152 -28.83 2.43 -16.01
C LYS A 152 -29.22 3.11 -14.69
N GLY A 153 -29.16 4.44 -14.60
CA GLY A 153 -29.66 5.23 -13.48
C GLY A 153 -28.60 5.98 -12.68
N LYS A 154 -29.07 6.68 -11.65
CA LYS A 154 -28.25 7.42 -10.67
C LYS A 154 -27.61 6.46 -9.68
N TYR A 155 -26.31 6.58 -9.43
CA TYR A 155 -25.60 5.79 -8.43
C TYR A 155 -24.47 6.60 -7.76
N LEU A 156 -24.08 6.22 -6.55
CA LEU A 156 -22.98 6.86 -5.82
C LEU A 156 -21.62 6.43 -6.39
N SER A 157 -20.76 7.39 -6.73
CA SER A 157 -19.39 7.14 -7.17
C SER A 157 -18.50 6.75 -5.99
N ARG A 158 -17.87 5.56 -6.05
CA ARG A 158 -16.89 5.13 -5.05
C ARG A 158 -15.75 6.11 -4.90
N MET A 159 -15.20 6.57 -6.02
CA MET A 159 -14.01 7.41 -6.00
C MET A 159 -14.33 8.80 -5.47
N ALA A 160 -15.50 9.36 -5.84
CA ALA A 160 -15.93 10.65 -5.30
C ALA A 160 -16.17 10.55 -3.79
N TYR A 161 -16.80 9.45 -3.37
CA TYR A 161 -17.05 9.17 -1.96
C TYR A 161 -15.76 9.05 -1.14
N LEU A 162 -14.81 8.22 -1.57
CA LEU A 162 -13.52 8.06 -0.89
C LEU A 162 -12.70 9.36 -0.89
N ALA A 163 -12.73 10.12 -1.99
CA ALA A 163 -12.08 11.43 -2.04
C ALA A 163 -12.67 12.39 -1.00
N MET A 164 -14.00 12.44 -0.87
CA MET A 164 -14.68 13.22 0.15
C MET A 164 -14.27 12.77 1.56
N VAL A 165 -14.26 11.46 1.85
CA VAL A 165 -13.86 10.92 3.16
C VAL A 165 -12.42 11.31 3.54
N ARG A 166 -11.48 11.27 2.58
CA ARG A 166 -10.10 11.74 2.82
C ARG A 166 -10.03 13.24 3.06
N ASN A 167 -10.80 14.01 2.29
CA ASN A 167 -10.88 15.45 2.47
C ASN A 167 -11.46 15.84 3.84
N ARG A 168 -12.40 15.05 4.39
CA ARG A 168 -12.91 15.24 5.76
C ARG A 168 -11.81 15.13 6.82
N ALA A 169 -10.93 14.13 6.69
CA ALA A 169 -9.77 13.99 7.59
C ALA A 169 -8.74 15.13 7.42
N LEU A 170 -8.67 15.75 6.23
CA LEU A 170 -7.78 16.88 5.95
C LEU A 170 -8.33 18.24 6.37
N GLU A 171 -9.63 18.40 6.64
CA GLU A 171 -10.25 19.69 6.93
C GLU A 171 -9.45 20.59 7.89
N PRO A 172 -8.85 20.08 8.98
CA PRO A 172 -8.13 20.93 9.94
C PRO A 172 -6.77 21.47 9.45
N ILE A 173 -6.21 20.95 8.35
CA ILE A 173 -4.81 21.23 7.99
C ILE A 173 -4.51 22.72 7.77
N MET A 174 -5.46 23.48 7.21
CA MET A 174 -5.27 24.90 6.89
C MET A 174 -5.40 25.81 8.12
N SER A 175 -6.07 25.37 9.18
CA SER A 175 -6.36 26.20 10.36
C SER A 175 -5.51 25.87 11.58
N ASN A 176 -4.71 24.81 11.53
CA ASN A 176 -3.95 24.31 12.69
C ASN A 176 -2.44 24.49 12.52
N GLY A 177 -2.01 25.54 11.84
CA GLY A 177 -0.60 25.92 11.69
C GLY A 177 0.11 25.21 10.53
N ARG A 178 1.45 25.26 10.54
CA ARG A 178 2.30 24.69 9.48
C ARG A 178 2.82 23.33 9.87
N PHE A 179 2.87 22.45 8.88
CA PHE A 179 3.36 21.09 8.97
C PHE A 179 4.53 20.91 8.01
N SER A 180 5.40 19.96 8.29
CA SER A 180 6.45 19.50 7.38
C SER A 180 5.94 18.33 6.53
N LYS A 181 5.13 17.45 7.14
CA LYS A 181 4.60 16.24 6.50
C LYS A 181 3.12 16.04 6.80
N VAL A 182 2.43 15.40 5.86
CA VAL A 182 1.10 14.81 6.06
C VAL A 182 1.25 13.30 5.99
N LEU A 183 0.88 12.58 7.05
CA LEU A 183 0.85 11.13 7.12
C LEU A 183 -0.59 10.65 7.04
N PHE A 184 -0.91 9.84 6.04
CA PHE A 184 -2.16 9.11 5.95
C PHE A 184 -2.02 7.69 6.47
N LEU A 185 -2.95 7.27 7.32
CA LEU A 185 -3.09 5.90 7.81
C LEU A 185 -4.51 5.39 7.52
N ASN A 186 -4.60 4.24 6.85
CA ASN A 186 -5.83 3.46 6.75
C ASN A 186 -5.94 2.47 7.94
N ASP A 187 -6.88 1.51 7.86
CA ASP A 187 -7.10 0.39 8.78
C ASP A 187 -6.03 -0.73 8.69
N VAL A 188 -4.75 -0.35 8.51
CA VAL A 188 -3.63 -1.30 8.46
C VAL A 188 -2.97 -1.47 9.82
N VAL A 189 -2.36 -2.64 10.03
CA VAL A 189 -1.46 -2.93 11.14
C VAL A 189 -0.05 -2.45 10.76
N PHE A 190 0.56 -1.67 11.67
CA PHE A 190 1.88 -1.08 11.54
C PHE A 190 2.62 -1.07 12.89
N SER A 191 3.89 -0.66 12.88
CA SER A 191 4.68 -0.33 14.09
C SER A 191 5.10 1.14 14.09
N SER A 192 5.48 1.67 15.25
CA SER A 192 5.99 3.04 15.34
C SER A 192 7.25 3.24 14.48
N GLN A 193 8.12 2.23 14.39
CA GLN A 193 9.30 2.26 13.51
C GLN A 193 8.93 2.33 12.03
N ASP A 194 7.83 1.68 11.61
CA ASP A 194 7.37 1.76 10.22
C ASP A 194 7.00 3.20 9.85
N VAL A 195 6.37 3.94 10.76
CA VAL A 195 6.01 5.35 10.54
C VAL A 195 7.25 6.24 10.48
N ILE A 196 8.16 6.12 11.44
CA ILE A 196 9.39 6.93 11.47
C ILE A 196 10.24 6.68 10.21
N GLN A 197 10.43 5.41 9.83
CA GLN A 197 11.15 5.06 8.60
C GLN A 197 10.46 5.61 7.34
N LEU A 198 9.12 5.64 7.32
CA LEU A 198 8.40 6.20 6.18
C LEU A 198 8.64 7.70 6.07
N LEU A 199 8.49 8.43 7.17
CA LEU A 199 8.70 9.88 7.25
C LEU A 199 10.13 10.30 6.89
N GLN A 200 11.10 9.43 7.16
CA GLN A 200 12.52 9.63 6.85
C GLN A 200 12.94 9.02 5.49
N THR A 201 11.99 8.51 4.68
CA THR A 201 12.29 8.00 3.33
C THR A 201 13.07 9.05 2.54
N ASN A 202 14.13 8.65 1.84
CA ASN A 202 15.02 9.57 1.12
C ASN A 202 15.47 10.79 1.96
N SER A 203 15.80 10.56 3.24
CA SER A 203 16.18 11.60 4.22
C SER A 203 15.12 12.71 4.37
N GLY A 204 13.83 12.35 4.24
CA GLY A 204 12.71 13.30 4.28
C GLY A 204 12.49 14.08 2.98
N ASN A 205 13.34 13.91 1.95
CA ASN A 205 13.23 14.63 0.69
C ASN A 205 12.39 13.86 -0.35
N TYR A 206 11.08 13.99 -0.27
CA TYR A 206 10.14 13.39 -1.21
C TYR A 206 8.87 14.22 -1.29
N ALA A 207 8.19 14.18 -2.43
CA ALA A 207 6.83 14.69 -2.57
C ALA A 207 5.82 13.69 -1.97
N ALA A 208 6.04 12.39 -2.19
CA ALA A 208 5.28 11.33 -1.54
C ALA A 208 6.15 10.07 -1.29
N ALA A 209 5.88 9.37 -0.19
CA ALA A 209 6.49 8.10 0.15
C ALA A 209 5.41 7.14 0.68
N CYS A 210 5.40 5.89 0.22
CA CYS A 210 4.42 4.89 0.68
C CYS A 210 5.07 3.60 1.18
N ALA A 211 4.35 2.90 2.06
CA ALA A 211 4.65 1.52 2.43
C ALA A 211 4.24 0.52 1.32
N LEU A 212 4.46 -0.77 1.56
CA LEU A 212 3.85 -1.87 0.83
C LEU A 212 2.75 -2.51 1.70
N ASP A 213 1.55 -2.73 1.14
CA ASP A 213 0.44 -3.36 1.86
C ASP A 213 0.05 -4.74 1.33
N PHE A 214 -0.31 -5.60 2.28
CA PHE A 214 -0.61 -6.99 2.01
C PHE A 214 -1.97 -7.37 2.59
N ILE A 215 -2.82 -7.97 1.74
CA ILE A 215 -4.11 -8.53 2.16
C ILE A 215 -3.97 -9.99 2.62
N ASN A 216 -2.95 -10.68 2.12
CA ASN A 216 -2.57 -12.03 2.52
C ASN A 216 -1.05 -12.20 2.36
N PRO A 217 -0.45 -13.31 2.85
CA PRO A 217 1.01 -13.51 2.88
C PRO A 217 1.77 -13.44 1.55
N VAL A 218 1.06 -13.40 0.41
CA VAL A 218 1.64 -13.50 -0.93
C VAL A 218 1.19 -12.34 -1.83
N LYS A 219 0.02 -11.74 -1.55
CA LYS A 219 -0.65 -10.81 -2.46
C LYS A 219 -0.50 -9.36 -1.99
N PHE A 220 0.22 -8.58 -2.78
CA PHE A 220 0.20 -7.12 -2.70
C PHE A 220 -1.20 -6.58 -3.00
N TYR A 221 -1.70 -5.66 -2.17
CA TYR A 221 -3.09 -5.24 -2.24
C TYR A 221 -3.31 -4.09 -3.22
N ASP A 222 -2.60 -2.97 -3.04
CA ASP A 222 -2.96 -1.69 -3.65
C ASP A 222 -2.49 -1.50 -5.10
N THR A 223 -2.95 -2.41 -5.97
CA THR A 223 -2.71 -2.34 -7.42
C THR A 223 -3.50 -1.22 -8.11
N PHE A 224 -4.54 -0.69 -7.46
CA PHE A 224 -5.42 0.30 -8.06
C PHE A 224 -4.81 1.70 -8.03
N ALA A 225 -4.23 2.12 -6.90
CA ALA A 225 -3.57 3.43 -6.80
C ALA A 225 -2.12 3.41 -7.32
N THR A 226 -1.45 2.26 -7.30
CA THR A 226 -0.01 2.17 -7.60
C THR A 226 0.30 2.12 -9.09
N ARG A 227 1.24 2.97 -9.54
CA ARG A 227 1.75 3.01 -10.92
C ARG A 227 3.26 3.04 -10.94
N ASP A 228 3.87 2.25 -11.80
CA ASP A 228 5.32 2.21 -11.92
C ASP A 228 5.92 3.57 -12.33
N SER A 229 7.24 3.68 -12.34
CA SER A 229 7.96 4.91 -12.71
C SER A 229 7.63 5.44 -14.12
N LEU A 230 7.07 4.62 -15.01
CA LEU A 230 6.66 4.99 -16.37
C LEU A 230 5.15 5.21 -16.51
N GLY A 231 4.38 4.99 -15.44
CA GLY A 231 2.93 5.14 -15.40
C GLY A 231 2.14 3.89 -15.81
N TYR A 232 2.78 2.72 -15.89
CA TYR A 232 2.09 1.46 -16.09
C TYR A 232 1.45 0.98 -14.78
N SER A 233 0.35 0.25 -14.90
CA SER A 233 -0.17 -0.53 -13.78
C SER A 233 0.88 -1.52 -13.28
N MET A 234 0.71 -1.91 -12.03
CA MET A 234 1.41 -3.06 -11.46
C MET A 234 1.28 -4.28 -12.38
N GLY A 235 2.27 -5.17 -12.33
CA GLY A 235 2.22 -6.42 -13.06
C GLY A 235 1.26 -7.40 -12.36
N LEU A 236 1.79 -8.53 -11.94
CA LEU A 236 1.05 -9.44 -11.05
C LEU A 236 1.24 -8.96 -9.62
N PRO A 237 0.23 -9.07 -8.72
CA PRO A 237 0.35 -8.73 -7.31
C PRO A 237 1.19 -9.76 -6.52
N LEU A 238 2.18 -10.36 -7.16
CA LEU A 238 3.14 -11.34 -6.64
C LEU A 238 4.53 -10.75 -6.80
N TYR A 239 5.42 -10.96 -5.83
CA TYR A 239 6.79 -10.46 -5.90
C TYR A 239 7.47 -10.84 -7.22
N PRO A 240 8.13 -9.91 -7.94
CA PRO A 240 8.51 -8.53 -7.55
C PRO A 240 7.47 -7.42 -7.88
N TYR A 241 6.18 -7.76 -7.92
CA TYR A 241 4.96 -6.93 -8.05
C TYR A 241 4.79 -6.09 -9.32
N PHE A 242 5.88 -5.55 -9.85
CA PHE A 242 5.92 -4.77 -11.07
C PHE A 242 6.24 -5.66 -12.27
N SER A 243 5.79 -5.22 -13.44
CA SER A 243 6.29 -5.73 -14.72
C SER A 243 7.76 -5.34 -14.94
N PRO A 244 8.48 -6.04 -15.85
CA PRO A 244 9.88 -5.75 -16.13
C PRO A 244 10.15 -4.27 -16.43
N GLY A 245 11.11 -3.70 -15.69
CA GLY A 245 11.44 -2.28 -15.78
C GLY A 245 12.19 -1.76 -14.56
N ARG A 246 12.28 -0.42 -14.44
CA ARG A 246 13.00 0.27 -13.35
C ARG A 246 12.42 -0.09 -11.99
N SER A 247 11.11 0.06 -11.79
CA SER A 247 10.47 -0.16 -10.48
C SER A 247 10.64 -1.61 -10.00
N GLN A 248 10.49 -2.60 -10.91
CA GLN A 248 10.76 -4.01 -10.61
C GLN A 248 12.21 -4.25 -10.21
N SER A 249 13.15 -3.68 -10.97
CA SER A 249 14.58 -3.82 -10.68
C SER A 249 14.95 -3.23 -9.31
N GLN A 250 14.24 -2.19 -8.87
CA GLN A 250 14.43 -1.58 -7.56
C GLN A 250 13.86 -2.42 -6.42
N VAL A 251 12.72 -3.10 -6.63
CA VAL A 251 12.21 -4.13 -5.71
C VAL A 251 13.25 -5.25 -5.54
N LEU A 252 13.77 -5.77 -6.65
CA LEU A 252 14.75 -6.87 -6.64
C LEU A 252 16.05 -6.49 -5.92
N ARG A 253 16.44 -5.21 -5.95
CA ARG A 253 17.62 -4.69 -5.25
C ARG A 253 17.33 -4.19 -3.83
N ASN A 254 16.09 -4.29 -3.35
CA ASN A 254 15.65 -3.72 -2.07
C ASN A 254 16.07 -2.24 -1.90
N SER A 255 15.94 -1.46 -2.98
CA SER A 255 16.27 -0.03 -3.05
C SER A 255 14.99 0.80 -3.18
N LEU A 256 15.03 2.08 -2.82
CA LEU A 256 13.87 2.98 -2.94
C LEU A 256 13.25 2.90 -4.36
N ILE A 257 11.97 2.53 -4.42
CA ILE A 257 11.29 2.22 -5.67
C ILE A 257 10.67 3.49 -6.20
N HIS A 258 11.09 3.93 -7.39
CA HIS A 258 10.46 5.08 -8.04
C HIS A 258 9.14 4.64 -8.67
N VAL A 259 8.11 5.45 -8.46
CA VAL A 259 6.75 5.21 -8.92
C VAL A 259 6.10 6.53 -9.34
N LYS A 260 5.11 6.50 -10.21
CA LYS A 260 4.29 7.70 -10.47
C LYS A 260 3.22 7.93 -9.40
N SER A 261 2.79 6.87 -8.73
CA SER A 261 1.81 6.95 -7.65
C SER A 261 1.89 5.71 -6.76
N CYS A 262 1.51 5.88 -5.49
CA CYS A 262 1.38 4.82 -4.49
C CYS A 262 0.42 5.26 -3.37
N TRP A 263 -0.06 4.31 -2.57
CA TRP A 263 -0.80 4.61 -1.34
C TRP A 263 -0.57 3.54 -0.28
N SER A 264 -0.96 2.30 -0.58
CA SER A 264 -0.66 1.10 0.20
C SER A 264 -0.93 1.24 1.71
N GLY A 265 -2.05 1.84 2.06
CA GLY A 265 -2.56 1.94 3.43
C GLY A 265 -1.79 2.83 4.40
N MET A 266 -0.55 3.22 4.06
CA MET A 266 0.26 4.17 4.82
C MET A 266 1.14 4.97 3.86
N ALA A 267 0.84 6.26 3.75
CA ALA A 267 1.48 7.17 2.81
C ALA A 267 1.82 8.51 3.47
N ALA A 268 3.02 9.02 3.24
CA ALA A 268 3.47 10.32 3.71
C ALA A 268 3.69 11.26 2.53
N PHE A 269 3.36 12.54 2.71
CA PHE A 269 3.48 13.57 1.69
C PHE A 269 4.18 14.82 2.23
N ASP A 270 4.83 15.59 1.35
CA ASP A 270 5.10 17.01 1.64
C ASP A 270 3.76 17.72 1.93
N SER A 271 3.69 18.50 3.02
CA SER A 271 2.45 19.15 3.47
C SER A 271 2.01 20.32 2.58
N LYS A 272 2.97 21.04 2.01
CA LYS A 272 2.76 22.32 1.30
C LYS A 272 1.64 22.31 0.26
N PRO A 273 1.46 21.28 -0.60
CA PRO A 273 0.33 21.22 -1.52
C PRO A 273 -1.03 21.26 -0.80
N PHE A 274 -1.17 20.53 0.32
CA PHE A 274 -2.41 20.46 1.09
C PHE A 274 -2.67 21.74 1.88
N GLU A 275 -1.63 22.38 2.43
CA GLU A 275 -1.73 23.71 3.03
C GLU A 275 -2.19 24.78 2.03
N ASN A 276 -1.88 24.58 0.74
CA ASN A 276 -2.32 25.44 -0.37
C ASN A 276 -3.70 25.03 -0.94
N GLY A 277 -4.44 24.16 -0.26
CA GLY A 277 -5.80 23.78 -0.65
C GLY A 277 -5.91 22.61 -1.62
N LEU A 278 -4.85 21.82 -1.84
CA LEU A 278 -4.95 20.57 -2.58
C LEU A 278 -5.93 19.61 -1.88
N LYS A 279 -6.85 19.04 -2.67
CA LYS A 279 -7.87 18.10 -2.21
C LYS A 279 -7.85 16.83 -3.05
N PHE A 280 -8.23 15.72 -2.45
CA PHE A 280 -8.54 14.50 -3.20
C PHE A 280 -9.75 14.74 -4.11
N ARG A 281 -9.74 14.12 -5.27
CA ARG A 281 -10.82 14.20 -6.27
C ARG A 281 -11.02 12.85 -6.94
N SER A 282 -12.16 12.70 -7.60
CA SER A 282 -12.40 11.64 -8.58
C SER A 282 -12.25 12.18 -10.00
N LEU A 283 -12.39 11.31 -10.99
CA LEU A 283 -12.68 11.77 -12.34
C LEU A 283 -14.10 12.32 -12.40
N ASP A 284 -14.30 13.35 -13.23
CA ASP A 284 -15.63 13.78 -13.64
C ASP A 284 -16.30 12.68 -14.46
N ASN A 285 -17.54 12.89 -14.91
CA ASN A 285 -18.42 11.92 -15.60
C ASN A 285 -17.91 11.39 -16.96
N VAL A 286 -16.66 10.95 -17.06
CA VAL A 286 -16.09 10.22 -18.19
C VAL A 286 -16.70 8.82 -18.18
N SER A 287 -17.37 8.42 -19.24
CA SER A 287 -18.20 7.20 -19.26
C SER A 287 -17.42 5.89 -19.12
N ASP A 288 -16.14 5.88 -19.49
CA ASP A 288 -15.45 4.60 -19.77
C ASP A 288 -14.30 4.28 -18.81
N TYR A 289 -13.90 5.23 -17.97
CA TYR A 289 -12.74 5.10 -17.09
C TYR A 289 -13.06 5.41 -15.64
N ASP A 290 -12.29 4.80 -14.76
CA ASP A 290 -12.25 5.12 -13.33
C ASP A 290 -10.79 5.32 -12.90
N ALA A 291 -10.56 6.07 -11.83
CA ALA A 291 -9.22 6.30 -11.30
C ALA A 291 -9.27 6.50 -9.78
N SER A 292 -8.35 5.84 -9.08
CA SER A 292 -8.19 6.03 -7.65
C SER A 292 -7.87 7.48 -7.32
N GLU A 293 -8.61 8.04 -6.37
CA GLU A 293 -8.31 9.32 -5.73
C GLU A 293 -6.89 9.35 -5.15
N CYS A 294 -6.41 8.22 -4.62
CA CYS A 294 -5.06 8.06 -4.12
C CYS A 294 -4.00 8.03 -5.22
N CYS A 295 -4.37 7.74 -6.47
CA CYS A 295 -3.48 7.91 -7.62
C CYS A 295 -3.52 9.34 -8.13
N LEU A 296 -4.73 9.91 -8.27
CA LEU A 296 -4.95 11.25 -8.81
C LEU A 296 -4.24 12.34 -7.98
N ILE A 297 -4.15 12.17 -6.66
CA ILE A 297 -3.43 13.12 -5.81
C ILE A 297 -1.95 13.29 -6.22
N HIS A 298 -1.29 12.24 -6.73
CA HIS A 298 0.09 12.35 -7.24
C HIS A 298 0.17 13.13 -8.54
N ALA A 299 -0.86 13.00 -9.40
CA ALA A 299 -0.96 13.80 -10.61
C ALA A 299 -1.12 15.28 -10.29
N ASP A 300 -1.90 15.59 -9.26
CA ASP A 300 -2.18 16.97 -8.83
C ASP A 300 -0.99 17.60 -8.09
N ILE A 301 -0.21 16.81 -7.35
CA ILE A 301 1.10 17.25 -6.79
C ILE A 301 2.13 17.50 -7.90
N ASN A 302 2.05 16.74 -9.01
CA ASN A 302 2.87 16.90 -10.21
C ASN A 302 4.40 16.86 -9.95
N GLN A 303 4.85 15.94 -9.08
CA GLN A 303 6.28 15.72 -8.79
C GLN A 303 6.69 14.24 -8.92
N PRO A 304 6.47 13.61 -10.09
CA PRO A 304 6.62 12.15 -10.26
C PRO A 304 8.03 11.60 -9.99
N ASN A 305 9.06 12.45 -10.04
CA ASN A 305 10.44 12.04 -9.75
C ASN A 305 10.76 12.03 -8.24
N ARG A 306 9.85 12.52 -7.40
CA ARG A 306 9.99 12.57 -5.93
C ARG A 306 8.95 11.69 -5.23
N THR A 307 8.40 10.68 -5.92
CA THR A 307 7.46 9.71 -5.37
C THR A 307 8.12 8.35 -5.24
N PHE A 308 8.08 7.78 -4.03
CA PHE A 308 8.78 6.55 -3.69
C PHE A 308 7.89 5.54 -2.98
N ILE A 309 8.14 4.25 -3.21
CA ILE A 309 7.76 3.20 -2.27
C ILE A 309 9.02 2.79 -1.51
N ASN A 310 8.92 2.70 -0.18
CA ASN A 310 9.98 2.20 0.67
C ASN A 310 9.81 0.68 0.86
N PRO A 311 10.62 -0.17 0.20
CA PRO A 311 10.43 -1.62 0.21
C PRO A 311 10.69 -2.28 1.57
N ARG A 312 11.20 -1.53 2.56
CA ARG A 312 11.46 -2.05 3.91
C ARG A 312 10.24 -1.99 4.82
N ILE A 313 9.21 -1.27 4.40
CA ILE A 313 8.04 -0.95 5.21
C ILE A 313 6.87 -1.77 4.70
N HIS A 314 6.57 -2.86 5.39
CA HIS A 314 5.44 -3.74 5.10
C HIS A 314 4.35 -3.52 6.14
N VAL A 315 3.16 -3.13 5.70
CA VAL A 315 1.93 -3.03 6.50
C VAL A 315 0.91 -4.06 6.01
N ALA A 316 -0.10 -4.37 6.82
CA ALA A 316 -1.10 -5.37 6.40
C ALA A 316 -2.46 -5.16 7.05
N TYR A 317 -3.50 -5.67 6.39
CA TYR A 317 -4.88 -5.58 6.87
C TYR A 317 -5.25 -6.64 7.93
N SER A 318 -4.29 -7.49 8.33
CA SER A 318 -4.44 -8.38 9.47
C SER A 318 -3.12 -8.58 10.19
N LYS A 319 -3.20 -8.79 11.51
CA LYS A 319 -2.05 -9.03 12.38
C LYS A 319 -1.22 -10.23 11.94
N PHE A 320 -1.87 -11.31 11.52
CA PHE A 320 -1.19 -12.51 11.03
C PHE A 320 -0.30 -12.19 9.82
N VAL A 321 -0.85 -11.48 8.83
CA VAL A 321 -0.12 -11.11 7.61
C VAL A 321 1.01 -10.13 7.93
N TYR A 322 0.77 -9.17 8.81
CA TYR A 322 1.82 -8.25 9.27
C TYR A 322 3.01 -9.00 9.89
N ILE A 323 2.74 -9.92 10.84
CA ILE A 323 3.78 -10.73 11.47
C ILE A 323 4.48 -11.64 10.44
N TRP A 324 3.73 -12.21 9.50
CA TRP A 324 4.28 -13.01 8.41
C TRP A 324 5.31 -12.22 7.60
N HIS A 325 4.94 -11.02 7.13
CA HIS A 325 5.83 -10.18 6.35
C HIS A 325 7.01 -9.65 7.17
N LYS A 326 6.88 -9.47 8.49
CA LYS A 326 8.01 -9.07 9.35
C LYS A 326 9.01 -10.20 9.63
N ARG A 327 8.55 -11.45 9.71
CA ARG A 327 9.41 -12.62 10.02
C ARG A 327 9.95 -13.31 8.78
N LEU A 328 9.18 -13.29 7.68
CA LEU A 328 9.43 -14.05 6.47
C LEU A 328 9.50 -13.13 5.24
N VAL A 329 10.09 -11.95 5.41
CA VAL A 329 10.26 -10.90 4.39
C VAL A 329 10.69 -11.47 3.03
N TYR A 330 11.51 -12.53 3.01
CA TYR A 330 12.08 -13.10 1.79
C TYR A 330 11.34 -14.31 1.23
N PHE A 331 10.32 -14.83 1.92
CA PHE A 331 9.52 -15.95 1.41
C PHE A 331 8.84 -15.60 0.09
N GLU A 332 8.50 -14.32 -0.10
CA GLU A 332 7.90 -13.85 -1.33
C GLU A 332 8.80 -14.00 -2.56
N SER A 333 10.13 -14.00 -2.38
CA SER A 333 11.09 -14.13 -3.49
C SER A 333 10.97 -15.47 -4.23
N ILE A 334 10.40 -16.49 -3.59
CA ILE A 334 10.09 -17.80 -4.19
C ILE A 334 9.11 -17.65 -5.37
N TRP A 335 8.28 -16.61 -5.38
CA TRP A 335 7.33 -16.34 -6.45
C TRP A 335 7.96 -15.72 -7.69
N LYS A 336 9.21 -15.26 -7.63
CA LYS A 336 9.88 -14.59 -8.76
C LYS A 336 9.86 -15.43 -10.06
N PRO A 337 10.22 -16.72 -10.08
CA PRO A 337 10.20 -17.51 -11.32
C PRO A 337 8.78 -17.65 -11.88
N ALA A 338 7.80 -17.92 -11.02
CA ALA A 338 6.39 -18.02 -11.44
C ALA A 338 5.88 -16.68 -12.00
N GLN A 339 6.21 -15.57 -11.33
CA GLN A 339 5.87 -14.23 -11.77
C GLN A 339 6.47 -13.91 -13.15
N GLN A 340 7.73 -14.28 -13.39
CA GLN A 340 8.41 -14.08 -14.68
C GLN A 340 7.73 -14.85 -15.81
N VAL A 341 7.42 -16.13 -15.59
CA VAL A 341 6.72 -16.97 -16.58
C VAL A 341 5.35 -16.39 -16.91
N ILE A 342 4.54 -16.07 -15.89
CA ILE A 342 3.19 -15.54 -16.12
C ILE A 342 3.26 -14.16 -16.78
N THR A 343 4.20 -13.30 -16.40
CA THR A 343 4.41 -11.99 -17.03
C THR A 343 4.68 -12.12 -18.52
N TYR A 344 5.56 -13.06 -18.90
CA TYR A 344 5.86 -13.35 -20.30
C TYR A 344 4.61 -13.86 -21.05
N LEU A 345 3.94 -14.87 -20.49
CA LEU A 345 2.74 -15.47 -21.10
C LEU A 345 1.57 -14.48 -21.22
N ALA A 346 1.43 -13.55 -20.27
CA ALA A 346 0.38 -12.55 -20.23
C ALA A 346 0.74 -11.23 -20.94
N ASN A 347 1.93 -11.15 -21.56
CA ASN A 347 2.44 -9.97 -22.28
C ASN A 347 2.35 -8.67 -21.45
N LEU A 348 2.88 -8.70 -20.22
CA LEU A 348 2.90 -7.55 -19.31
C LEU A 348 4.18 -6.70 -19.46
N PRO A 349 4.13 -5.38 -19.26
CA PRO A 349 2.97 -4.59 -18.83
C PRO A 349 1.97 -4.36 -19.96
N ARG A 350 0.68 -4.23 -19.62
CA ARG A 350 -0.35 -3.90 -20.61
C ARG A 350 -0.16 -2.48 -21.14
N TYR A 351 -0.39 -2.30 -22.44
CA TYR A 351 -0.36 -0.98 -23.06
C TYR A 351 -1.38 -0.03 -22.41
N ASN A 352 -0.90 1.17 -22.03
CA ASN A 352 -1.74 2.26 -21.53
C ASN A 352 -1.44 3.53 -22.33
N LYS A 353 -2.36 3.93 -23.21
CA LYS A 353 -2.22 5.13 -24.06
C LYS A 353 -2.21 6.45 -23.27
N TYR A 354 -2.73 6.45 -22.03
CA TYR A 354 -2.84 7.64 -21.19
C TYR A 354 -1.69 7.78 -20.17
N ARG A 355 -0.71 6.86 -20.17
CA ARG A 355 0.38 6.82 -19.18
C ARG A 355 1.24 8.09 -19.10
N THR A 356 1.24 8.90 -20.15
CA THR A 356 1.98 10.17 -20.26
C THR A 356 1.09 11.40 -20.21
N SER A 357 -0.23 11.25 -20.08
CA SER A 357 -1.19 12.36 -20.04
C SER A 357 -1.00 13.21 -18.78
N LYS A 358 -1.03 14.53 -18.95
CA LYS A 358 -0.69 15.52 -17.91
C LYS A 358 -1.79 15.77 -16.86
N ASN A 359 -2.95 15.10 -16.92
CA ASN A 359 -4.06 15.29 -15.97
C ASN A 359 -4.43 14.01 -15.19
N GLY A 360 -3.44 13.20 -14.84
CA GLY A 360 -3.67 11.93 -14.13
C GLY A 360 -4.16 10.79 -15.02
N GLY A 361 -3.97 10.89 -16.34
CA GLY A 361 -4.35 9.80 -17.27
C GLY A 361 -3.63 8.47 -17.00
N PHE A 362 -2.46 8.50 -16.38
CA PHE A 362 -1.77 7.28 -15.94
C PHE A 362 -2.51 6.53 -14.82
N CYS A 363 -3.45 7.17 -14.14
CA CYS A 363 -4.31 6.53 -13.15
C CYS A 363 -5.50 5.78 -13.76
N TRP A 364 -5.87 6.10 -15.01
CA TRP A 364 -7.10 5.63 -15.62
C TRP A 364 -7.07 4.12 -15.86
N ILE A 365 -8.14 3.46 -15.44
CA ILE A 365 -8.41 2.05 -15.72
C ILE A 365 -9.78 1.96 -16.40
N SER A 366 -9.86 1.10 -17.41
CA SER A 366 -11.10 0.85 -18.15
C SER A 366 -12.14 0.16 -17.26
N GLY A 367 -13.38 0.63 -17.34
CA GLY A 367 -14.54 0.05 -16.66
C GLY A 367 -14.82 0.67 -15.29
N LYS A 368 -16.07 1.11 -15.09
CA LYS A 368 -16.54 1.62 -13.80
C LYS A 368 -16.99 0.48 -12.89
N LYS A 369 -16.49 0.47 -11.65
CA LYS A 369 -17.06 -0.40 -10.61
C LYS A 369 -18.22 0.36 -9.95
N ARG A 370 -19.45 -0.10 -10.17
CA ARG A 370 -20.60 0.32 -9.35
C ARG A 370 -20.41 -0.24 -7.94
N LEU A 371 -20.57 0.59 -6.92
CA LEU A 371 -20.48 0.15 -5.54
C LEU A 371 -21.75 -0.53 -5.05
N ASN A 372 -21.56 -1.56 -4.22
CA ASN A 372 -22.28 -1.71 -2.96
C ASN A 372 -21.39 -1.06 -1.89
N TYR A 373 -21.88 -0.06 -1.16
CA TYR A 373 -21.19 0.85 -0.22
C TYR A 373 -20.32 0.21 0.90
N ARG A 374 -20.18 -1.11 0.95
CA ARG A 374 -19.51 -1.86 2.02
C ARG A 374 -18.02 -2.17 1.75
N SER A 375 -17.22 -1.22 1.27
CA SER A 375 -15.77 -1.46 1.15
C SER A 375 -14.95 -0.24 1.55
N ARG A 376 -14.13 -0.47 2.59
CA ARG A 376 -12.97 0.26 3.12
C ARG A 376 -12.39 1.36 2.23
#